data_AF-A0A151BK42-F1
#
_entry.id   AF-A0A151BK42-F1
#
_cell.length_a   1.000
_cell.length_b   1.000
_cell.length_c   1.000
_cell.angle_alpha   90.00
_cell.angle_beta   90.00
_cell.angle_gamma   90.00
#
_symmetry.space_group_name_H-M   'P 1'
#
loop_
_entity.id
_entity.type
_entity.pdbx_description
1 polymer ?
#
loop_
_entity_poly.entity_id
_entity_poly.type
_entity_poly.pdbx_seq_one_letter_code
_entity_poly.pdbx_strand_id
1 'polypeptide(L)'
;TKLGKMEHAFDLLFEFSWLVALSLYLYNSSGEASPLIFALFSILFISFYRYCYDTFSRTMKTSLDIYGDFERVFRRIAGRRNLYNIHILVGVLLGVPSYSLMSITVHAGLTALIYAWRTAKHLHAADKALQPPS
;
A
#
# COMPACT_ATOMS: atom_id res chain seq x y z
N THR A 1 0.25 5.35 -21.31
CA THR A 1 1.20 6.27 -21.97
C THR A 1 2.41 6.47 -21.08
N LYS A 2 3.58 6.88 -21.61
CA LYS A 2 4.79 7.13 -20.79
C LYS A 2 4.56 8.24 -19.75
N LEU A 3 3.73 9.22 -20.08
CA LEU A 3 3.30 10.31 -19.19
C LEU A 3 2.44 9.83 -18.01
N GLY A 4 1.57 8.85 -18.22
CA GLY A 4 0.74 8.27 -17.14
C GLY A 4 1.53 7.57 -16.03
N LYS A 5 2.82 7.25 -16.25
CA LYS A 5 3.70 6.78 -15.16
C LYS A 5 4.05 7.91 -14.18
N MET A 6 4.09 9.15 -14.65
CA MET A 6 4.36 10.33 -13.84
C MET A 6 3.13 10.73 -13.02
N GLU A 7 1.92 10.52 -13.55
CA GLU A 7 0.65 10.66 -12.80
C GLU A 7 0.64 9.75 -11.56
N HIS A 8 1.07 8.49 -11.70
CA HIS A 8 1.17 7.57 -10.56
C HIS A 8 2.15 8.02 -9.46
N ALA A 9 3.19 8.78 -9.82
CA ALA A 9 4.14 9.33 -8.86
C ALA A 9 3.54 10.53 -8.11
N PHE A 10 2.84 11.43 -8.81
CA PHE A 10 2.12 12.53 -8.19
C PHE A 10 0.96 12.05 -7.32
N ASP A 11 0.25 11.00 -7.73
CA ASP A 11 -0.80 10.38 -6.93
C ASP A 11 -0.24 9.87 -5.59
N LEU A 12 0.95 9.23 -5.61
CA LEU A 12 1.62 8.77 -4.38
C LEU A 12 2.04 9.93 -3.49
N LEU A 13 2.58 10.99 -4.10
CA LEU A 13 3.01 12.18 -3.36
C LEU A 13 1.80 12.80 -2.65
N PHE A 14 0.69 12.98 -3.38
CA PHE A 14 -0.55 13.47 -2.80
C PHE A 14 -1.04 12.55 -1.67
N GLU A 15 -1.02 11.23 -1.87
CA GLU A 15 -1.36 10.21 -0.87
C GLU A 15 -0.56 10.36 0.44
N PHE A 16 0.74 10.65 0.36
CA PHE A 16 1.56 10.89 1.56
C PHE A 16 1.34 12.26 2.18
N SER A 17 1.18 13.30 1.36
CA SER A 17 0.99 14.67 1.84
C SER A 17 -0.23 14.80 2.75
N TRP A 18 -1.38 14.20 2.39
CA TRP A 18 -2.58 14.30 3.22
C TRP A 18 -2.45 13.49 4.53
N LEU A 19 -1.79 12.33 4.48
CA LEU A 19 -1.55 11.47 5.65
C LEU A 19 -0.66 12.16 6.69
N VAL A 20 0.38 12.85 6.21
CA VAL A 20 1.25 13.71 7.03
C VAL A 20 0.48 14.91 7.59
N ALA A 21 -0.31 15.62 6.76
CA ALA A 21 -1.08 16.77 7.22
C ALA A 21 -2.11 16.39 8.30
N LEU A 22 -2.82 15.27 8.12
CA LEU A 22 -3.81 14.79 9.08
C LEU A 22 -3.16 14.39 10.41
N SER A 23 -2.08 13.61 10.37
CA SER A 23 -1.39 13.20 11.59
C SER A 23 -0.79 14.38 12.36
N LEU A 24 -0.24 15.38 11.67
CA LEU A 24 0.23 16.62 12.28
C LEU A 24 -0.91 17.41 12.93
N TYR A 25 -2.06 17.54 12.25
CA TYR A 25 -3.22 18.21 12.82
C TYR A 25 -3.70 17.53 14.11
N LEU A 26 -3.75 16.20 14.12
CA LEU A 26 -4.15 15.42 15.30
C LEU A 26 -3.14 15.51 16.44
N TYR A 27 -1.85 15.46 16.13
CA TYR A 27 -0.79 15.66 17.12
C TYR A 27 -0.90 17.05 17.78
N ASN A 28 -1.07 18.11 16.98
CA ASN A 28 -1.21 19.47 17.51
C ASN A 28 -2.50 19.66 18.32
N SER A 29 -3.58 18.94 17.98
CA SER A 29 -4.88 19.07 18.66
C SER A 29 -5.00 18.24 19.93
N SER A 30 -4.39 17.05 19.97
CA SER A 30 -4.48 16.11 21.10
C SER A 30 -3.25 16.09 22.01
N GLY A 31 -2.08 16.51 21.50
CA GLY A 31 -0.78 16.35 22.17
C GLY A 31 -0.25 14.91 22.16
N GLU A 32 -1.00 13.94 21.62
CA GLU A 32 -0.59 12.54 21.59
C GLU A 32 0.28 12.24 20.36
N ALA A 33 1.40 11.53 20.56
CA ALA A 33 2.27 11.09 19.47
C ALA A 33 1.70 9.91 18.66
N SER A 34 0.61 9.28 19.12
CA SER A 34 0.01 8.11 18.48
C SER A 34 -0.36 8.31 16.99
N PRO A 35 -0.93 9.46 16.55
CA PRO A 35 -1.31 9.66 15.15
C PRO A 35 -0.09 9.79 14.22
N LEU A 36 1.01 10.37 14.72
CA LEU A 36 2.27 10.46 13.98
C LEU A 36 2.90 9.08 13.76
N ILE A 37 2.91 8.25 14.79
CA ILE A 37 3.43 6.88 14.71
C ILE A 37 2.65 6.08 13.65
N PHE A 38 1.31 6.14 13.68
CA PHE A 38 0.48 5.46 12.68
C PHE A 38 0.71 5.99 11.26
N ALA A 39 0.87 7.29 11.07
CA ALA A 39 1.16 7.85 9.76
C ALA A 39 2.53 7.41 9.23
N LEU A 40 3.57 7.39 10.08
CA LEU A 40 4.90 6.92 9.69
C LEU A 40 4.90 5.45 9.29
N PHE A 41 4.25 4.58 10.08
CA PHE A 41 4.10 3.17 9.72
C PHE A 41 3.28 2.98 8.44
N SER A 42 2.22 3.76 8.26
CA SER A 42 1.42 3.74 7.03
C SER A 42 2.29 4.07 5.81
N ILE A 43 3.06 5.16 5.86
CA ILE A 43 3.96 5.57 4.77
C ILE A 43 5.01 4.48 4.50
N LEU A 44 5.57 3.88 5.55
CA LEU A 44 6.56 2.81 5.45
C LEU A 44 5.98 1.59 4.74
N PHE A 45 4.82 1.09 5.18
CA PHE A 45 4.17 -0.06 4.57
C PHE A 45 3.70 0.23 3.14
N ILE A 46 3.16 1.44 2.90
CA ILE A 46 2.71 1.84 1.57
C ILE A 46 3.86 1.87 0.57
N SER A 47 4.97 2.50 0.97
CA SER A 47 6.19 2.56 0.16
C SER A 47 6.73 1.17 -0.12
N PHE A 48 6.77 0.31 0.90
CA PHE A 48 7.30 -1.04 0.80
C PHE A 48 6.47 -1.94 -0.14
N TYR A 49 5.15 -2.02 0.03
CA TYR A 49 4.34 -2.88 -0.84
C TYR A 49 4.35 -2.40 -2.29
N ARG A 50 4.38 -1.07 -2.52
CA ARG A 50 4.53 -0.50 -3.88
C ARG A 50 5.89 -0.86 -4.48
N TYR A 51 6.96 -0.81 -3.69
CA TYR A 51 8.29 -1.23 -4.14
C TYR A 51 8.33 -2.71 -4.52
N CYS A 52 7.75 -3.59 -3.70
CA CYS A 52 7.63 -5.02 -4.03
C CYS A 52 6.85 -5.22 -5.34
N TYR A 53 5.72 -4.53 -5.49
CA TYR A 53 4.88 -4.60 -6.69
C TYR A 53 5.62 -4.14 -7.95
N ASP A 54 6.29 -2.97 -7.88
CA ASP A 54 7.07 -2.43 -9.00
C ASP A 54 8.26 -3.31 -9.36
N THR A 55 8.95 -3.86 -8.36
CA THR A 55 10.09 -4.78 -8.55
C THR A 55 9.63 -6.05 -9.23
N PHE A 56 8.55 -6.68 -8.74
CA PHE A 56 7.96 -7.86 -9.37
C PHE A 56 7.56 -7.58 -10.82
N SER A 57 6.87 -6.46 -11.06
CA SER A 57 6.40 -6.11 -12.40
C SER A 57 7.53 -5.87 -13.38
N ARG A 58 8.69 -5.35 -12.92
CA ARG A 58 9.89 -5.15 -13.74
C ARG A 58 10.61 -6.46 -14.00
N THR A 59 10.78 -7.31 -12.99
CA THR A 59 11.53 -8.56 -13.08
C THR A 59 10.79 -9.61 -13.91
N MET A 60 9.50 -9.82 -13.62
CA MET A 60 8.69 -10.86 -14.29
C MET A 60 8.06 -10.38 -15.60
N LYS A 61 8.26 -9.09 -15.97
CA LYS A 61 7.62 -8.41 -17.12
C LYS A 61 6.10 -8.55 -17.17
N THR A 62 5.48 -8.92 -16.06
CA THR A 62 4.04 -9.13 -15.90
C THR A 62 3.59 -8.54 -14.57
N SER A 63 2.37 -8.03 -14.51
CA SER A 63 1.82 -7.44 -13.29
C SER A 63 1.48 -8.55 -12.29
N LEU A 64 1.86 -8.35 -11.02
CA LEU A 64 1.52 -9.27 -9.92
C LEU A 64 0.00 -9.56 -9.89
N ASP A 65 -0.79 -8.57 -10.27
CA ASP A 65 -2.26 -8.61 -10.24
C ASP A 65 -2.89 -9.45 -11.38
N ILE A 66 -2.08 -9.93 -12.33
CA ILE A 66 -2.51 -10.80 -13.43
C ILE A 66 -1.81 -12.17 -13.32
N TYR A 67 -0.86 -12.33 -12.40
CA TYR A 67 -0.07 -13.54 -12.24
C TYR A 67 -0.87 -14.72 -11.67
N GLY A 68 -1.91 -14.43 -10.88
CA GLY A 68 -2.81 -15.45 -10.35
C GLY A 68 -4.21 -14.91 -10.03
N ASP A 69 -5.18 -15.83 -9.95
CA ASP A 69 -6.58 -15.47 -9.66
C ASP A 69 -6.76 -14.86 -8.27
N PHE A 70 -5.93 -15.26 -7.31
CA PHE A 70 -5.92 -14.68 -5.96
C PHE A 70 -5.49 -13.21 -5.99
N GLU A 71 -4.41 -12.88 -6.68
CA GLU A 71 -3.90 -11.51 -6.81
C GLU A 71 -4.89 -10.61 -7.53
N ARG A 72 -5.61 -11.14 -8.53
CA ARG A 72 -6.67 -10.41 -9.24
C ARG A 72 -7.83 -10.02 -8.31
N VAL A 73 -8.21 -10.90 -7.39
CA VAL A 73 -9.25 -10.62 -6.37
C VAL A 73 -8.69 -9.67 -5.31
N PHE A 74 -7.48 -9.92 -4.85
CA PHE A 74 -6.81 -9.11 -3.83
C PHE A 74 -6.55 -7.67 -4.29
N ARG A 75 -6.24 -7.45 -5.58
CA ARG A 75 -6.16 -6.11 -6.19
C ARG A 75 -7.42 -5.29 -5.97
N ARG A 76 -8.61 -5.90 -5.96
CA ARG A 76 -9.86 -5.15 -5.72
C ARG A 76 -9.99 -4.69 -4.27
N ILE A 77 -9.38 -5.43 -3.35
CA ILE A 77 -9.39 -5.16 -1.91
C ILE A 77 -8.28 -4.16 -1.55
N ALA A 78 -7.07 -4.35 -2.06
CA ALA A 78 -5.89 -3.53 -1.76
C ALA A 78 -5.72 -2.30 -2.67
N GLY A 79 -6.20 -2.36 -3.92
CA GLY A 79 -5.85 -1.39 -4.97
C GLY A 79 -6.97 -0.43 -5.40
N ARG A 80 -8.20 -0.57 -4.89
CA ARG A 80 -9.24 0.42 -5.16
C ARG A 80 -8.97 1.67 -4.33
N ARG A 81 -8.33 2.64 -4.98
CA ARG A 81 -8.11 4.05 -4.58
C ARG A 81 -9.27 4.75 -3.85
N ASN A 82 -10.50 4.22 -3.94
CA ASN A 82 -11.69 4.74 -3.28
C ASN A 82 -11.94 4.17 -1.86
N LEU A 83 -11.13 3.21 -1.37
CA LEU A 83 -11.28 2.66 -0.02
C LEU A 83 -10.80 3.65 1.05
N TYR A 84 -9.87 4.54 0.69
CA TYR A 84 -9.42 5.65 1.54
C TYR A 84 -10.47 6.77 1.67
N ASN A 85 -11.26 7.05 0.63
CA ASN A 85 -12.39 7.99 0.69
C ASN A 85 -13.49 7.52 1.67
N ILE A 86 -13.73 6.20 1.78
CA ILE A 86 -14.67 5.64 2.77
C ILE A 86 -14.13 5.80 4.19
N HIS A 87 -12.82 5.63 4.41
CA HIS A 87 -12.19 5.87 5.71
C HIS A 87 -12.23 7.35 6.09
N ILE A 88 -12.01 8.26 5.14
CA ILE A 88 -12.15 9.71 5.35
C ILE A 88 -13.59 10.09 5.67
N LEU A 89 -14.58 9.53 4.95
CA LEU A 89 -16.00 9.79 5.20
C LEU A 89 -16.42 9.30 6.60
N VAL A 90 -16.00 8.10 7.00
CA VAL A 90 -16.33 7.49 8.29
C VAL A 90 -15.61 8.19 9.45
N GLY A 91 -14.34 8.57 9.27
CA GLY A 91 -13.56 9.29 10.29
C GLY A 91 -14.03 10.72 10.54
N VAL A 92 -14.47 11.42 9.48
CA VAL A 92 -15.05 12.77 9.58
C VAL A 92 -16.47 12.73 10.17
N LEU A 93 -17.28 11.72 9.84
CA LEU A 93 -18.64 11.56 10.38
C LEU A 93 -18.68 11.10 11.85
N LEU A 94 -17.69 10.33 12.33
CA LEU A 94 -17.69 9.78 13.68
C LEU A 94 -16.93 10.63 14.72
N GLY A 95 -16.22 11.69 14.32
CA GLY A 95 -15.49 12.57 15.23
C GLY A 95 -14.24 11.93 15.86
N VAL A 96 -13.76 10.79 15.34
CA VAL A 96 -12.59 10.06 15.87
C VAL A 96 -11.56 9.75 14.76
N PRO A 97 -10.87 10.78 14.25
CA PRO A 97 -9.90 10.65 13.15
C PRO A 97 -8.67 9.75 13.45
N SER A 98 -8.36 9.46 14.73
CA SER A 98 -7.28 8.56 15.12
C SER A 98 -7.53 7.09 14.74
N TYR A 99 -8.77 6.60 14.82
CA TYR A 99 -9.12 5.23 14.43
C TYR A 99 -8.96 4.98 12.93
N SER A 100 -9.11 6.03 12.12
CA SER A 100 -8.92 5.95 10.67
C SER A 100 -7.46 5.65 10.32
N LEU A 101 -6.51 6.33 10.99
CA LEU A 101 -5.07 6.09 10.80
C LEU A 101 -4.66 4.68 11.24
N MET A 102 -5.22 4.18 12.34
CA MET A 102 -4.96 2.83 12.82
C MET A 102 -5.45 1.78 11.81
N SER A 103 -6.68 1.91 11.29
CA SER A 103 -7.23 1.00 10.27
C SER A 103 -6.38 0.99 9.00
N ILE A 104 -5.96 2.17 8.53
CA ILE A 104 -5.08 2.31 7.36
C ILE A 104 -3.74 1.61 7.60
N THR A 105 -3.15 1.80 8.77
CA THR A 105 -1.85 1.19 9.12
C THR A 105 -1.94 -0.33 9.11
N VAL A 106 -2.98 -0.90 9.74
CA VAL A 106 -3.22 -2.34 9.79
C VAL A 106 -3.46 -2.90 8.40
N HIS A 107 -4.29 -2.24 7.61
CA HIS A 107 -4.58 -2.67 6.24
C HIS A 107 -3.34 -2.62 5.34
N ALA A 108 -2.55 -1.54 5.43
CA ALA A 108 -1.30 -1.39 4.69
C ALA A 108 -0.27 -2.44 5.10
N GLY A 109 -0.14 -2.73 6.40
CA GLY A 109 0.76 -3.76 6.92
C GLY A 109 0.38 -5.18 6.45
N LEU A 110 -0.90 -5.54 6.53
CA LEU A 110 -1.39 -6.83 6.02
C LEU A 110 -1.16 -6.97 4.52
N THR A 111 -1.43 -5.91 3.76
CA THR A 111 -1.20 -5.85 2.32
C THR A 111 0.27 -6.03 1.98
N ALA A 112 1.16 -5.33 2.69
CA ALA A 112 2.60 -5.41 2.54
C ALA A 112 3.13 -6.83 2.78
N LEU A 113 2.70 -7.49 3.86
CA LEU A 113 3.10 -8.85 4.18
C LEU A 113 2.66 -9.84 3.09
N ILE A 114 1.42 -9.76 2.65
CA ILE A 114 0.88 -10.64 1.61
C ILE A 114 1.63 -10.43 0.29
N TYR A 115 1.87 -9.17 -0.10
CA TYR A 115 2.58 -8.85 -1.35
C TYR A 115 4.03 -9.29 -1.31
N ALA A 116 4.74 -9.04 -0.21
CA ALA A 116 6.12 -9.49 -0.06
C ALA A 116 6.22 -11.03 -0.14
N TRP A 117 5.34 -11.74 0.57
CA TRP A 117 5.33 -13.20 0.56
C TRP A 117 5.01 -13.79 -0.82
N ARG A 118 3.98 -13.26 -1.50
CA ARG A 118 3.61 -13.73 -2.86
C ARG A 118 4.71 -13.41 -3.88
N THR A 119 5.28 -12.21 -3.80
CA THR A 119 6.40 -11.79 -4.66
C THR A 119 7.59 -12.72 -4.50
N ALA A 120 8.01 -12.99 -3.27
CA ALA A 120 9.12 -13.90 -2.97
C ALA A 120 8.83 -15.34 -3.45
N LYS A 121 7.62 -15.85 -3.20
CA LYS A 121 7.22 -17.19 -3.64
C LYS A 121 7.27 -17.35 -5.16
N HIS A 122 6.75 -16.38 -5.91
CA HIS A 122 6.70 -16.42 -7.37
C HIS A 122 8.08 -16.23 -8.00
N LEU A 123 8.90 -15.33 -7.45
CA LEU A 123 10.30 -15.16 -7.87
C LEU A 123 11.10 -16.45 -7.64
N HIS A 124 10.98 -17.07 -6.46
CA HIS A 124 11.67 -18.32 -6.17
C HIS A 124 11.22 -19.48 -7.09
N ALA A 125 9.93 -19.54 -7.42
CA ALA A 125 9.42 -20.51 -8.39
C ALA A 125 9.97 -20.27 -9.80
N ALA A 126 10.12 -19.01 -10.21
CA ALA A 126 10.72 -18.65 -11.50
C ALA A 126 12.20 -19.03 -11.56
N ASP A 127 12.97 -18.77 -10.50
CA ASP A 127 14.37 -19.17 -10.40
C ASP A 127 14.53 -20.69 -10.50
N LYS A 128 13.63 -21.45 -9.86
CA LYS A 128 13.64 -22.91 -9.89
C LYS A 128 13.28 -23.48 -11.28
N ALA A 129 12.45 -22.77 -12.05
CA ALA A 129 12.12 -23.15 -13.43
C ALA A 129 13.25 -22.82 -14.44
N LEU A 130 14.15 -21.90 -14.09
CA LEU A 130 15.33 -21.55 -14.88
C LEU A 130 16.52 -22.49 -14.65
N GLN A 131 16.51 -23.32 -13.60
CA GLN A 131 17.52 -24.35 -13.37
C GLN A 131 17.25 -25.57 -14.27
N PRO A 132 18.24 -26.06 -15.05
CA PRO A 132 18.07 -27.26 -15.87
C PRO A 132 17.79 -28.48 -14.98
N PRO A 133 17.01 -29.48 -15.45
CA PRO A 133 16.79 -30.70 -14.69
C PRO A 133 18.14 -31.40 -14.46
N SER A 134 18.45 -31.67 -13.18
CA SER A 134 19.61 -32.45 -12.73
C SER A 134 19.47 -33.93 -13.10
#